data_AF-A0ABD6D5F4-F1
#
_entry.id   AF-A0ABD6D5F4-F1
#
_cell.length_a   1.000
_cell.length_b   1.000
_cell.length_c   1.000
_cell.angle_alpha   90.00
_cell.angle_beta   90.00
_cell.angle_gamma   90.00
#
_symmetry.space_group_name_H-M   'P 1'
#
loop_
_entity.id
_entity.type
_entity.pdbx_description
1 polymer ?
#
loop_
_entity_poly.entity_id
_entity_poly.type
_entity_poly.pdbx_seq_one_letter_code
_entity_poly.pdbx_strand_id
1 'polypeptide(L)'
;MNHGRLKRLLEFLVIGIVFGITEDVLAVVLTTDAEITPEMIGLIVVIAVPFAVLSELVVDHPRFVQFDRLAVWLRARYSSRTDNTR
;
A
#
# COMPACT_ATOMS: atom_id res chain seq x y z
N MET A 1 -21.83 8.08 -6.35
CA MET A 1 -20.59 7.27 -6.48
C MET A 1 -20.79 6.26 -7.60
N ASN A 2 -19.89 6.18 -8.57
CA ASN A 2 -19.94 5.14 -9.60
C ASN A 2 -19.65 3.77 -8.95
N HIS A 3 -20.50 2.78 -9.18
CA HIS A 3 -20.39 1.42 -8.63
C HIS A 3 -18.98 0.81 -8.77
N GLY A 4 -18.24 1.15 -9.84
CA GLY A 4 -16.87 0.69 -10.06
C GLY A 4 -15.83 1.22 -9.07
N ARG A 5 -15.94 2.47 -8.61
CA ARG A 5 -14.98 3.02 -7.62
C ARG A 5 -15.17 2.40 -6.25
N LEU A 6 -16.42 2.18 -5.84
CA LEU A 6 -16.72 1.53 -4.56
C LEU A 6 -16.23 0.08 -4.52
N LYS A 7 -16.40 -0.67 -5.62
CA LYS A 7 -15.87 -2.03 -5.72
C LYS A 7 -14.35 -2.07 -5.59
N ARG A 8 -13.65 -1.14 -6.25
CA ARG A 8 -12.18 -1.03 -6.17
C ARG A 8 -11.71 -0.66 -4.76
N LEU A 9 -12.33 0.35 -4.14
CA LEU A 9 -12.05 0.75 -2.75
C LEU A 9 -12.24 -0.41 -1.78
N LEU A 10 -13.33 -1.17 -1.90
CA LEU A 10 -13.59 -2.33 -1.04
C LEU A 10 -12.59 -3.46 -1.28
N GLU A 11 -12.19 -3.71 -2.53
CA GLU A 11 -11.22 -4.74 -2.88
C GLU A 11 -9.84 -4.43 -2.28
N PHE A 12 -9.36 -3.19 -2.43
CA PHE A 12 -8.09 -2.77 -1.83
C PHE A 12 -8.16 -2.62 -0.32
N LEU A 13 -9.30 -2.21 0.25
CA LEU A 13 -9.48 -2.18 1.70
C LEU A 13 -9.37 -3.58 2.31
N VAL A 14 -10.04 -4.59 1.70
CA VAL A 14 -9.97 -5.97 2.18
C VAL A 14 -8.56 -6.52 2.07
N ILE A 15 -7.88 -6.29 0.93
CA ILE A 15 -6.48 -6.70 0.74
C ILE A 15 -5.59 -6.00 1.77
N GLY A 16 -5.75 -4.69 1.96
CA GLY A 16 -4.97 -3.88 2.90
C GLY A 16 -5.12 -4.35 4.34
N ILE A 17 -6.34 -4.71 4.76
CA ILE A 17 -6.58 -5.28 6.10
C ILE A 17 -5.90 -6.64 6.24
N VAL A 18 -6.08 -7.55 5.27
CA VAL A 18 -5.51 -8.90 5.34
C VAL A 18 -3.99 -8.86 5.37
N PHE A 19 -3.39 -8.11 4.44
CA PHE A 19 -1.93 -7.96 4.38
C PHE A 19 -1.39 -7.19 5.57
N GLY A 20 -2.04 -6.11 6.00
CA GLY A 20 -1.60 -5.32 7.15
C GLY A 20 -1.57 -6.14 8.44
N ILE A 21 -2.64 -6.88 8.74
CA ILE A 21 -2.67 -7.75 9.92
C ILE A 21 -1.62 -8.87 9.80
N THR A 22 -1.48 -9.46 8.61
CA THR A 22 -0.52 -10.55 8.39
C THR A 22 0.92 -10.06 8.59
N GLU A 23 1.26 -8.91 8.04
CA GLU A 23 2.56 -8.26 8.18
C GLU A 23 2.85 -7.91 9.64
N ASP A 24 1.89 -7.30 10.34
CA ASP A 24 2.06 -6.93 11.76
C ASP A 24 2.30 -8.16 12.63
N VAL A 25 1.53 -9.24 12.43
CA VAL A 25 1.75 -10.51 13.14
C VAL A 25 3.12 -11.10 12.81
N LEU A 26 3.50 -11.14 11.52
CA LEU A 26 4.82 -11.62 11.11
C LEU A 26 5.95 -10.81 11.73
N ALA A 27 5.82 -9.48 11.77
CA ALA A 27 6.79 -8.60 12.38
C ALA A 27 6.97 -8.95 13.85
N VAL A 28 5.88 -9.11 14.60
CA VAL A 28 5.96 -9.50 16.02
C VAL A 28 6.61 -10.87 16.18
N VAL A 29 6.17 -11.90 15.43
CA VAL A 29 6.72 -13.26 15.53
C VAL A 29 8.21 -13.32 15.19
N LEU A 30 8.66 -12.56 14.19
CA LEU A 30 10.04 -12.63 13.69
C LEU A 30 11.00 -11.72 14.47
N THR A 31 10.50 -10.67 15.13
CA THR A 31 11.35 -9.67 15.79
C THR A 31 11.26 -9.71 17.31
N THR A 32 10.25 -10.38 17.86
CA THR A 32 10.05 -10.49 19.30
C THR A 32 10.00 -11.95 19.71
N ASP A 33 10.50 -12.26 20.90
CA ASP A 33 10.33 -13.57 21.54
C ASP A 33 8.98 -13.68 22.28
N ALA A 34 8.00 -12.84 21.92
CA ALA A 34 6.70 -12.81 22.58
C ALA A 34 5.75 -13.88 22.01
N GLU A 35 5.00 -14.54 22.89
CA GLU A 35 3.95 -15.46 22.47
C GLU A 35 2.77 -14.69 21.87
N ILE A 36 2.21 -15.22 20.77
CA ILE A 36 1.03 -14.65 20.13
C ILE A 36 -0.19 -14.94 21.00
N THR A 37 -0.71 -13.90 21.66
CA THR A 37 -1.94 -13.99 22.45
C THR A 37 -3.15 -13.48 21.66
N PRO A 38 -4.38 -13.95 21.98
CA PRO A 38 -5.60 -13.42 21.37
C PRO A 38 -5.79 -11.92 21.57
N GLU A 39 -5.34 -11.38 22.71
CA GLU A 39 -5.38 -9.93 23.01
C GLU A 39 -4.48 -9.15 22.05
N MET A 40 -3.30 -9.69 21.74
CA MET A 40 -2.38 -9.10 20.77
C MET A 40 -2.99 -9.08 19.37
N ILE A 41 -3.58 -10.19 18.91
CA ILE A 41 -4.26 -10.21 17.61
C ILE A 41 -5.43 -9.23 17.59
N GLY A 42 -6.21 -9.15 18.66
CA GLY A 42 -7.29 -8.17 18.79
C GLY A 42 -6.78 -6.73 18.67
N LEU A 43 -5.65 -6.42 19.32
CA LEU A 43 -5.02 -5.11 19.24
C LEU A 43 -4.53 -4.79 17.82
N ILE A 44 -3.82 -5.74 17.18
CA ILE A 44 -3.35 -5.60 15.79
C ILE A 44 -4.52 -5.31 14.85
N VAL A 45 -5.61 -6.08 14.95
CA VAL A 45 -6.80 -5.87 14.12
C VAL A 45 -7.41 -4.48 14.32
N VAL A 46 -7.56 -4.05 15.58
CA VAL A 46 -8.14 -2.74 15.92
C VAL A 46 -7.30 -1.59 15.37
N ILE A 47 -5.98 -1.73 15.32
CA ILE A 47 -5.07 -0.72 14.78
C ILE A 47 -4.99 -0.81 13.24
N ALA A 48 -4.86 -2.01 12.67
CA ALA A 48 -4.69 -2.20 11.24
C ALA A 48 -5.89 -1.70 10.43
N VAL A 49 -7.12 -1.84 10.94
CA VAL A 49 -8.34 -1.41 10.25
C VAL A 49 -8.37 0.10 9.95
N PRO A 50 -8.20 1.03 10.93
CA PRO A 50 -8.18 2.46 10.64
C PRO A 50 -7.01 2.85 9.73
N PHE A 51 -5.84 2.20 9.85
CA PHE A 51 -4.72 2.43 8.93
C PHE A 51 -5.02 1.97 7.51
N ALA A 52 -5.69 0.83 7.32
CA ALA A 52 -6.11 0.36 6.00
C ALA A 52 -7.17 1.27 5.35
N VAL A 53 -8.08 1.84 6.14
CA VAL A 53 -9.04 2.85 5.64
C VAL A 53 -8.31 4.14 5.24
N LEU A 54 -7.40 4.61 6.09
CA LEU A 54 -6.64 5.82 5.80
C LEU A 54 -5.72 5.65 4.59
N SER A 55 -5.03 4.52 4.47
CA SER A 55 -4.13 4.24 3.36
C SER A 55 -4.89 4.20 2.04
N GLU A 56 -6.07 3.57 1.99
CA GLU A 56 -6.88 3.54 0.78
C GLU A 56 -7.42 4.94 0.41
N LEU A 57 -7.91 5.70 1.40
CA LEU A 57 -8.38 7.08 1.17
C LEU A 57 -7.27 8.02 0.68
N VAL A 58 -6.03 7.82 1.14
CA VAL A 58 -4.86 8.60 0.76
C VAL A 58 -4.32 8.17 -0.61
N VAL A 59 -4.21 6.87 -0.86
CA VAL A 59 -3.65 6.28 -2.09
C VAL A 59 -4.59 6.47 -3.28
N ASP A 60 -5.92 6.32 -3.09
CA ASP A 60 -6.91 6.58 -4.15
C ASP A 60 -7.14 8.09 -4.39
N HIS A 61 -6.45 8.97 -3.65
CA HIS A 61 -6.54 10.41 -3.88
C HIS A 61 -5.80 10.80 -5.18
N PRO A 62 -6.45 11.50 -6.14
CA PRO A 62 -5.91 11.79 -7.48
C PRO A 62 -4.66 12.69 -7.51
N ARG A 63 -4.17 13.14 -6.35
CA ARG A 63 -2.90 13.89 -6.21
C ARG A 63 -1.69 13.00 -5.90
N PHE A 64 -1.89 11.73 -5.53
CA PHE A 64 -0.81 10.80 -5.21
C PHE A 64 -0.13 10.19 -6.45
N VAL A 65 -0.58 10.54 -7.66
CA VAL A 65 -0.02 10.10 -8.96
C VAL A 65 1.32 10.79 -9.31
N GLN A 66 2.18 11.09 -8.33
CA GLN A 66 3.46 11.75 -8.57
C GLN A 66 4.50 10.83 -9.25
N PHE A 67 4.27 9.51 -9.27
CA PHE A 67 5.14 8.57 -9.98
C PHE A 67 5.06 8.70 -11.51
N ASP A 68 3.94 9.16 -12.07
CA ASP A 68 3.82 9.33 -13.53
C ASP A 68 4.81 10.37 -14.07
N ARG A 69 5.04 11.45 -13.33
CA ARG A 69 6.01 12.49 -13.74
C ARG A 69 7.45 11.98 -13.72
N LEU A 70 7.78 11.14 -12.74
CA LEU A 70 9.12 10.58 -12.59
C LEU A 70 9.40 9.51 -13.65
N ALA A 71 8.41 8.67 -13.97
CA ALA A 71 8.48 7.70 -15.06
C ALA A 71 8.64 8.36 -16.45
N VAL A 72 7.90 9.45 -16.70
CA VAL A 72 8.03 10.24 -17.93
C VAL A 72 9.43 10.87 -18.04
N TRP A 73 9.97 11.40 -16.93
CA TRP A 73 11.30 11.99 -16.89
C TRP A 73 12.42 10.96 -17.14
N LEU A 74 12.33 9.78 -16.53
CA LEU A 74 13.30 8.69 -16.74
C LEU A 74 13.30 8.20 -18.19
N ARG A 75 12.13 8.10 -18.82
CA ARG A 75 12.00 7.69 -20.23
C ARG A 75 12.61 8.72 -21.19
N ALA A 76 12.42 10.02 -20.91
CA ALA A 76 13.01 11.10 -21.70
C ALA A 76 14.56 11.06 -21.64
N ARG A 77 15.13 10.82 -20.46
CA ARG A 77 16.59 10.69 -20.26
C ARG A 77 17.21 9.50 -21.01
N TYR A 78 16.50 8.36 -21.11
CA TYR A 78 16.99 7.19 -21.84
C TYR A 78 17.06 7.45 -23.35
N SER A 79 16.04 8.11 -23.93
CA SER A 79 15.98 8.41 -25.37
C SER A 79 17.11 9.31 -25.85
N SER A 80 17.60 10.24 -25.01
CA SER A 80 18.70 11.14 -25.37
C SER A 80 20.08 10.46 -25.32
N ARG A 81 20.22 9.30 -24.66
CA ARG A 81 21.50 8.58 -24.56
C ARG A 81 21.79 7.71 -25.79
N THR A 82 20.75 7.26 -26.50
CA THR A 82 20.89 6.43 -27.70
C THR A 82 21.18 7.22 -28.98
N ASP A 83 20.91 8.53 -28.98
CA ASP A 83 21.12 9.40 -30.15
C ASP A 83 22.57 9.93 -30.24
N ASN A 84 23.31 9.94 -29.13
CA ASN A 84 24.70 10.43 -29.07
C ASN A 84 25.76 9.32 -29.36
N THR A 85 25.33 8.17 -29.86
CA THR A 85 26.19 7.00 -30.21
C THR A 85 26.13 6.62 -31.68
N ARG A 86 25.62 7.51 -32.55
CA ARG A 86 25.70 7.38 -34.02
C ARG A 86 26.66 8.39 -34.61
#